data_AF-A0A934P618-F1
#
_entry.id   AF-A0A934P618-F1
#
_cell.length_a   1.000
_cell.length_b   1.000
_cell.length_c   1.000
_cell.angle_alpha   90.00
_cell.angle_beta   90.00
_cell.angle_gamma   90.00
#
_symmetry.space_group_name_H-M   'P 1'
#
loop_
_entity.id
_entity.type
_entity.pdbx_description
1 polymer ?
#
loop_
_entity_poly.entity_id
_entity_poly.type
_entity_poly.pdbx_seq_one_letter_code
_entity_poly.pdbx_strand_id
1 'polypeptide(L)'
;MTKLRTRTAGAIAAASLLILAGCGDDSSDSPSPSTTSAVVASSSTTTSASASSAQPSAPATTMPESTTTEPTTTTTTTTTTTTTTEETTTPEALAPPVPSEGELQGKLQSALNGSANELESGDASSITVVRDRIALLPGYSWSVGGPVSVSGDVLSATLQSCLGQCFPIPLTWKNVDGTWKLSQESQNELVGYAQMAGNY
;
A
#
# COMPACT_ATOMS: atom_id res chain seq x y z
N MET A 1 21.31 -44.81 6.31
CA MET A 1 21.21 -43.84 7.44
C MET A 1 20.15 -42.81 7.06
N THR A 2 18.91 -43.03 7.49
CA THR A 2 17.72 -42.29 7.03
C THR A 2 17.39 -41.21 8.04
N LYS A 3 17.49 -39.93 7.65
CA LYS A 3 17.29 -38.78 8.53
C LYS A 3 15.81 -38.40 8.53
N LEU A 4 15.07 -38.82 9.56
CA LEU A 4 13.69 -38.39 9.83
C LEU A 4 13.69 -36.89 10.14
N ARG A 5 13.01 -36.09 9.32
CA ARG A 5 12.72 -34.67 9.62
C ARG A 5 11.30 -34.56 10.16
N THR A 6 11.20 -34.43 11.47
CA THR A 6 9.99 -34.10 12.23
C THR A 6 9.48 -32.73 11.78
N ARG A 7 8.28 -32.68 11.20
CA ARG A 7 7.55 -31.42 10.95
C ARG A 7 6.76 -31.07 12.21
N THR A 8 7.18 -30.03 12.91
CA THR A 8 6.42 -29.45 14.02
C THR A 8 5.33 -28.56 13.43
N ALA A 9 4.07 -28.99 13.55
CA ALA A 9 2.90 -28.17 13.26
C ALA A 9 2.70 -27.17 14.41
N GLY A 10 2.80 -25.87 14.11
CA GLY A 10 2.44 -24.80 15.05
C GLY A 10 0.93 -24.60 15.04
N ALA A 11 0.25 -25.05 16.08
CA ALA A 11 -1.12 -24.66 16.38
C ALA A 11 -1.08 -23.32 17.14
N ILE A 12 -1.63 -22.26 16.56
CA ILE A 12 -1.83 -20.99 17.28
C ILE A 12 -3.27 -21.01 17.80
N ALA A 13 -3.41 -21.22 19.11
CA ALA A 13 -4.67 -21.13 19.81
C ALA A 13 -5.10 -19.66 19.92
N ALA A 14 -6.29 -19.34 19.46
CA ALA A 14 -6.97 -18.09 19.74
C ALA A 14 -7.31 -18.01 21.23
N ALA A 15 -6.73 -17.05 21.95
CA ALA A 15 -7.15 -16.70 23.29
C ALA A 15 -8.03 -15.44 23.22
N SER A 16 -9.34 -15.66 23.19
CA SER A 16 -10.33 -14.64 23.51
C SER A 16 -10.21 -14.30 25.00
N LEU A 17 -9.85 -13.05 25.33
CA LEU A 17 -9.98 -12.53 26.69
C LEU A 17 -11.09 -11.46 26.68
N LEU A 18 -12.29 -11.87 27.10
CA LEU A 18 -13.28 -10.94 27.63
C LEU A 18 -12.84 -10.55 29.04
N ILE A 19 -12.59 -9.26 29.28
CA ILE A 19 -12.64 -8.71 30.65
C ILE A 19 -13.71 -7.63 30.72
N LEU A 20 -14.59 -7.89 31.67
CA LEU A 20 -15.80 -7.21 32.08
C LEU A 20 -15.44 -6.15 33.14
N ALA A 21 -16.17 -5.03 33.13
CA ALA A 21 -16.49 -4.15 34.27
C ALA A 21 -15.36 -3.70 35.22
N GLY A 22 -15.04 -2.39 35.14
CA GLY A 22 -14.44 -1.63 36.24
C GLY A 22 -15.16 -0.29 36.38
N CYS A 23 -16.09 -0.21 37.33
CA CYS A 23 -16.62 1.04 37.86
C CYS A 23 -15.73 1.49 39.03
N GLY A 24 -15.54 2.79 39.19
CA GLY A 24 -14.87 3.43 40.34
C GLY A 24 -13.62 4.18 39.90
N ASP A 25 -13.31 5.37 40.37
CA ASP A 25 -13.97 6.23 41.35
C ASP A 25 -13.36 7.63 41.17
N ASP A 26 -14.13 8.61 41.62
CA ASP A 26 -13.84 10.02 41.76
C ASP A 26 -12.43 10.33 42.30
N SER A 27 -11.71 11.24 41.63
CA SER A 27 -10.75 12.12 42.29
C SER A 27 -10.50 13.36 41.43
N SER A 28 -11.14 14.43 41.86
CA SER A 28 -10.88 15.80 41.46
C SER A 28 -9.43 16.20 41.78
N ASP A 29 -8.64 16.56 40.78
CA ASP A 29 -7.50 17.47 40.97
C ASP A 29 -7.40 18.40 39.77
N SER A 30 -7.79 19.65 40.00
CA SER A 30 -7.64 20.76 39.05
C SER A 30 -6.29 21.43 39.25
N PRO A 31 -5.46 21.51 38.19
CA PRO A 31 -4.54 22.62 38.07
C PRO A 31 -4.89 23.52 36.87
N SER A 32 -5.32 24.73 37.23
CA SER A 32 -5.16 26.04 36.59
C SER A 32 -4.98 26.15 35.06
N PRO A 33 -5.82 26.96 34.37
CA PRO A 33 -5.57 27.34 32.99
C PRO A 33 -4.45 28.37 32.92
N SER A 34 -3.27 27.98 32.42
CA SER A 34 -2.27 28.94 31.97
C SER A 34 -2.61 29.39 30.56
N THR A 35 -3.15 30.60 30.49
CA THR A 35 -3.38 31.36 29.27
C THR A 35 -2.02 31.80 28.73
N THR A 36 -1.59 31.24 27.61
CA THR A 36 -0.44 31.78 26.86
C THR A 36 -0.94 32.29 25.52
N SER A 37 -1.14 33.60 25.48
CA SER A 37 -1.31 34.39 24.27
C SER A 37 -0.06 34.29 23.40
N ALA A 38 -0.22 33.92 22.14
CA ALA A 38 0.72 34.29 21.09
C ALA A 38 -0.06 34.63 19.82
N VAL A 39 -0.24 35.94 19.65
CA VAL A 39 -0.60 36.58 18.39
C VAL A 39 0.55 36.41 17.41
N VAL A 40 0.27 35.83 16.23
CA VAL A 40 1.08 36.09 15.03
C VAL A 40 0.13 36.18 13.84
N ALA A 41 -0.21 37.43 13.55
CA ALA A 41 -0.71 37.83 12.24
C ALA A 41 0.45 37.74 11.24
N SER A 42 0.19 37.17 10.07
CA SER A 42 0.93 37.51 8.84
C SER A 42 0.00 37.29 7.65
N SER A 43 -0.52 38.41 7.18
CA SER A 43 -1.23 38.58 5.92
C SER A 43 -0.21 38.73 4.79
N SER A 44 -0.45 38.11 3.65
CA SER A 44 -0.26 38.65 2.28
C SER A 44 -0.59 37.55 1.27
N THR A 45 -1.71 37.62 0.56
CA THR A 45 -1.87 38.24 -0.77
C THR A 45 -0.76 37.92 -1.75
N THR A 46 -0.99 36.93 -2.61
CA THR A 46 -0.41 36.87 -3.96
C THR A 46 -1.48 36.41 -4.96
N THR A 47 -2.10 37.42 -5.57
CA THR A 47 -2.23 37.64 -7.01
C THR A 47 -2.51 36.46 -7.93
N SER A 48 -3.71 36.51 -8.52
CA SER A 48 -4.11 35.82 -9.73
C SER A 48 -3.21 36.17 -10.92
N ALA A 49 -2.80 35.16 -11.68
CA ALA A 49 -2.41 35.32 -13.08
C ALA A 49 -3.13 34.27 -13.92
N SER A 50 -4.15 34.73 -14.64
CA SER A 50 -4.77 34.01 -15.74
C SER A 50 -3.78 33.97 -16.90
N ALA A 51 -3.44 32.77 -17.38
CA ALA A 51 -2.80 32.59 -18.68
C ALA A 51 -3.74 31.79 -19.59
N SER A 52 -4.01 32.41 -20.72
CA SER A 52 -4.94 32.04 -21.77
C SER A 52 -4.32 31.02 -22.74
N SER A 53 -5.16 30.06 -23.14
CA SER A 53 -5.33 29.52 -24.51
C SER A 53 -4.10 29.17 -25.36
N ALA A 54 -3.89 27.87 -25.59
CA ALA A 54 -3.62 27.33 -26.93
C ALA A 54 -4.02 25.84 -26.97
N GLN A 55 -5.15 25.55 -27.62
CA GLN A 55 -5.64 24.21 -27.92
C GLN A 55 -5.05 23.77 -29.27
N PRO A 56 -4.11 22.80 -29.33
CA PRO A 56 -3.66 22.23 -30.59
C PRO A 56 -4.74 21.31 -31.18
N SER A 57 -5.02 21.53 -32.47
CA SER A 57 -5.94 20.76 -33.30
C SER A 57 -5.48 19.30 -33.47
N ALA A 58 -6.42 18.38 -33.35
CA ALA A 58 -6.24 16.95 -33.56
C ALA A 58 -5.99 16.60 -35.04
N PRO A 59 -5.01 15.74 -35.38
CA PRO A 59 -5.00 15.02 -36.65
C PRO A 59 -5.94 13.81 -36.62
N ALA A 60 -6.62 13.59 -37.74
CA ALA A 60 -7.66 12.59 -37.94
C ALA A 60 -7.15 11.14 -37.86
N THR A 61 -7.97 10.32 -37.21
CA THR A 61 -7.91 8.87 -37.08
C THR A 61 -8.08 8.15 -38.43
N THR A 62 -7.10 7.35 -38.82
CA THR A 62 -7.29 6.18 -39.68
C THR A 62 -7.47 4.94 -38.79
N MET A 63 -8.56 4.20 -38.98
CA MET A 63 -8.89 2.99 -38.23
C MET A 63 -8.08 1.78 -38.78
N PRO A 64 -7.26 1.11 -37.96
CA PRO A 64 -6.89 -0.27 -38.22
C PRO A 64 -8.00 -1.22 -37.76
N GLU A 65 -8.22 -2.20 -38.63
CA GLU A 65 -9.17 -3.32 -38.62
C GLU A 65 -9.23 -4.08 -37.29
N SER A 66 -10.44 -4.44 -36.85
CA SER A 66 -10.68 -5.29 -35.69
C SER A 66 -10.28 -6.73 -35.99
N THR A 67 -9.20 -7.21 -35.40
CA THR A 67 -8.93 -8.64 -35.26
C THR A 67 -9.31 -9.08 -33.84
N THR A 68 -10.44 -9.78 -33.73
CA THR A 68 -10.85 -10.49 -32.52
C THR A 68 -9.98 -11.73 -32.38
N THR A 69 -9.04 -11.70 -31.43
CA THR A 69 -8.30 -12.88 -30.98
C THR A 69 -8.86 -13.28 -29.62
N GLU A 70 -9.44 -14.48 -29.54
CA GLU A 70 -9.89 -15.10 -28.28
C GLU A 70 -8.76 -15.10 -27.24
N PRO A 71 -9.01 -14.69 -25.98
CA PRO A 71 -8.07 -14.95 -24.90
C PRO A 71 -8.11 -16.45 -24.56
N THR A 72 -7.08 -17.18 -25.00
CA THR A 72 -6.80 -18.52 -24.48
C THR A 72 -6.21 -18.37 -23.09
N THR A 73 -7.04 -18.49 -22.06
CA THR A 73 -6.60 -18.58 -20.66
C THR A 73 -5.88 -19.91 -20.45
N THR A 74 -4.56 -19.92 -20.64
CA THR A 74 -3.70 -21.01 -20.20
C THR A 74 -3.08 -20.62 -18.87
N THR A 75 -3.67 -21.08 -17.77
CA THR A 75 -3.06 -21.01 -16.44
C THR A 75 -1.92 -22.02 -16.38
N THR A 76 -0.69 -21.59 -16.70
CA THR A 76 0.52 -22.36 -16.39
C THR A 76 1.11 -21.84 -15.09
N THR A 77 0.78 -22.50 -13.99
CA THR A 77 1.49 -22.32 -12.71
C THR A 77 2.83 -23.03 -12.82
N THR A 78 3.86 -22.34 -13.29
CA THR A 78 5.25 -22.84 -13.24
C THR A 78 5.85 -22.46 -11.89
N THR A 79 5.74 -23.35 -10.92
CA THR A 79 6.50 -23.29 -9.67
C THR A 79 7.93 -23.73 -9.95
N THR A 80 8.81 -22.79 -10.31
CA THR A 80 10.25 -23.05 -10.40
C THR A 80 10.84 -23.04 -8.99
N THR A 81 10.98 -24.23 -8.40
CA THR A 81 11.77 -24.43 -7.18
C THR A 81 13.26 -24.37 -7.54
N THR A 82 13.87 -23.19 -7.46
CA THR A 82 15.32 -23.04 -7.57
C THR A 82 15.97 -23.55 -6.30
N THR A 83 16.58 -24.75 -6.37
CA THR A 83 17.50 -25.24 -5.34
C THR A 83 18.84 -24.55 -5.57
N THR A 84 19.18 -23.57 -4.74
CA THR A 84 20.48 -22.90 -4.76
C THR A 84 21.50 -23.71 -3.96
N THR A 85 22.54 -24.17 -4.65
CA THR A 85 23.79 -24.69 -4.09
C THR A 85 24.53 -23.55 -3.39
N GLU A 86 24.81 -23.71 -2.10
CA GLU A 86 25.69 -22.81 -1.34
C GLU A 86 27.12 -22.88 -1.90
N GLU A 87 27.59 -21.78 -2.48
CA GLU A 87 29.01 -21.55 -2.72
C GLU A 87 29.44 -20.37 -1.83
N THR A 88 30.29 -20.69 -0.84
CA THR A 88 30.86 -19.75 0.13
C THR A 88 31.79 -18.77 -0.58
N THR A 89 31.22 -17.66 -1.01
CA THR A 89 31.93 -16.46 -1.45
C THR A 89 31.55 -15.31 -0.54
N THR A 90 32.54 -14.45 -0.28
CA THR A 90 32.47 -13.20 0.50
C THR A 90 31.09 -12.52 0.39
N PRO A 91 30.44 -12.10 1.50
CA PRO A 91 29.09 -11.55 1.46
C PRO A 91 29.09 -10.18 0.77
N GLU A 92 29.01 -10.20 -0.55
CA GLU A 92 28.45 -9.12 -1.33
C GLU A 92 27.00 -8.97 -0.83
N ALA A 93 26.60 -7.76 -0.44
CA ALA A 93 25.25 -7.50 0.01
C ALA A 93 24.29 -7.84 -1.13
N LEU A 94 23.76 -9.05 -1.11
CA LEU A 94 22.81 -9.55 -2.10
C LEU A 94 21.67 -8.55 -2.18
N ALA A 95 21.41 -8.04 -3.38
CA ALA A 95 20.26 -7.19 -3.62
C ALA A 95 19.01 -7.90 -3.07
N PRO A 96 18.13 -7.15 -2.37
CA PRO A 96 16.96 -7.77 -1.76
C PRO A 96 16.12 -8.48 -2.83
N PRO A 97 15.59 -9.68 -2.54
CA PRO A 97 14.77 -10.40 -3.50
C PRO A 97 13.59 -9.52 -3.91
N VAL A 98 13.38 -9.37 -5.22
CA VAL A 98 12.27 -8.59 -5.77
C VAL A 98 10.98 -9.38 -5.54
N PRO A 99 9.99 -8.81 -4.83
CA PRO A 99 8.73 -9.49 -4.58
C PRO A 99 7.94 -9.61 -5.88
N SER A 100 7.31 -10.76 -6.05
CA SER A 100 6.34 -10.99 -7.12
C SER A 100 5.07 -10.15 -6.92
N GLU A 101 4.29 -9.96 -7.99
CA GLU A 101 3.02 -9.22 -7.91
C GLU A 101 2.06 -9.79 -6.85
N GLY A 102 1.97 -11.12 -6.75
CA GLY A 102 1.16 -11.79 -5.74
C GLY A 102 1.64 -11.53 -4.31
N GLU A 103 2.95 -11.44 -4.09
CA GLU A 103 3.53 -11.06 -2.79
C GLU A 103 3.23 -9.60 -2.45
N LEU A 104 3.36 -8.68 -3.42
CA LEU A 104 3.01 -7.27 -3.24
C LEU A 104 1.52 -7.09 -2.93
N GLN A 105 0.65 -7.82 -3.62
CA GLN A 105 -0.79 -7.82 -3.34
C GLN A 105 -1.07 -8.32 -1.91
N GLY A 106 -0.44 -9.41 -1.49
CA GLY A 106 -0.57 -9.92 -0.12
C GLY A 106 -0.05 -8.93 0.92
N LYS A 107 1.08 -8.26 0.66
CA LYS A 107 1.63 -7.21 1.52
C LYS A 107 0.71 -6.00 1.64
N LEU A 108 0.16 -5.52 0.52
CA LEU A 108 -0.79 -4.41 0.53
C LEU A 108 -2.08 -4.78 1.25
N GLN A 109 -2.57 -6.00 1.07
CA GLN A 109 -3.72 -6.51 1.80
C GLN A 109 -3.45 -6.55 3.31
N SER A 110 -2.27 -7.02 3.72
CA SER A 110 -1.84 -7.05 5.11
C SER A 110 -1.72 -5.64 5.71
N ALA A 111 -1.14 -4.69 4.95
CA ALA A 111 -1.10 -3.28 5.31
C ALA A 111 -2.51 -2.70 5.53
N LEU A 112 -3.42 -2.91 4.57
CA LEU A 112 -4.83 -2.49 4.65
C LEU A 112 -5.56 -3.11 5.85
N ASN A 113 -5.15 -4.30 6.29
CA ASN A 113 -5.68 -4.93 7.50
C ASN A 113 -5.07 -4.37 8.81
N GLY A 114 -4.20 -3.36 8.74
CA GLY A 114 -3.60 -2.68 9.89
C GLY A 114 -2.20 -3.17 10.25
N SER A 115 -1.51 -3.92 9.37
CA SER A 115 -0.15 -4.38 9.65
C SER A 115 0.87 -3.26 9.50
N ALA A 116 1.36 -2.74 10.63
CA ALA A 116 2.43 -1.73 10.68
C ALA A 116 3.78 -2.23 10.09
N ASN A 117 4.01 -3.54 10.09
CA ASN A 117 5.27 -4.13 9.59
C ASN A 117 5.45 -3.94 8.08
N GLU A 118 4.35 -3.72 7.36
CA GLU A 118 4.34 -3.51 5.92
C GLU A 118 4.50 -2.04 5.54
N LEU A 119 4.62 -1.14 6.52
CA LEU A 119 4.64 0.31 6.32
C LEU A 119 5.99 0.90 6.73
N GLU A 120 6.53 1.80 5.90
CA GLU A 120 7.77 2.51 6.21
C GLU A 120 7.65 3.35 7.50
N SER A 121 6.45 3.88 7.77
CA SER A 121 6.13 4.64 8.99
C SER A 121 6.20 3.81 10.27
N GLY A 122 5.93 2.51 10.17
CA GLY A 122 5.56 1.70 11.33
C GLY A 122 4.24 2.10 12.00
N ASP A 123 3.42 2.95 11.36
CA ASP A 123 2.10 3.36 11.85
C ASP A 123 1.02 3.01 10.83
N ALA A 124 0.02 2.24 11.27
CA ALA A 124 -1.09 1.78 10.43
C ALA A 124 -2.35 2.66 10.55
N SER A 125 -2.29 3.76 11.29
CA SER A 125 -3.46 4.61 11.57
C SER A 125 -3.96 5.28 10.28
N SER A 126 -3.04 5.76 9.44
CA SER A 126 -3.34 6.36 8.13
C SER A 126 -4.03 5.36 7.18
N ILE A 127 -3.50 4.14 7.10
CA ILE A 127 -4.01 3.08 6.22
C ILE A 127 -5.36 2.53 6.70
N THR A 128 -5.63 2.58 8.00
CA THR A 128 -6.94 2.21 8.55
C THR A 128 -8.06 3.07 7.97
N VAL A 129 -7.82 4.36 7.74
CA VAL A 129 -8.78 5.27 7.07
C VAL A 129 -9.08 4.80 5.64
N VAL A 130 -8.05 4.34 4.91
CA VAL A 130 -8.20 3.81 3.55
C VAL A 130 -9.07 2.55 3.56
N ARG A 131 -8.79 1.61 4.47
CA ARG A 131 -9.59 0.38 4.64
C ARG A 131 -11.04 0.70 4.95
N ASP A 132 -11.29 1.57 5.93
CA ASP A 132 -12.64 1.90 6.37
C ASP A 132 -13.41 2.59 5.23
N ARG A 133 -12.75 3.42 4.41
CA ARG A 133 -13.36 3.98 3.20
C ARG A 133 -13.69 2.91 2.17
N ILE A 134 -12.77 2.00 1.87
CA ILE A 134 -12.99 0.91 0.91
C ILE A 134 -14.20 0.06 1.32
N ALA A 135 -14.36 -0.22 2.62
CA ALA A 135 -15.48 -0.98 3.15
C ALA A 135 -16.85 -0.30 2.94
N LEU A 136 -16.88 1.02 2.77
CA LEU A 136 -18.10 1.79 2.49
C LEU A 136 -18.48 1.82 1.00
N LEU A 137 -17.61 1.36 0.09
CA LEU A 137 -17.81 1.43 -1.36
C LEU A 137 -18.23 0.05 -1.93
N PRO A 138 -19.53 -0.25 -2.06
CA PRO A 138 -19.97 -1.52 -2.63
C PRO A 138 -19.53 -1.62 -4.10
N GLY A 139 -18.96 -2.77 -4.46
CA GLY A 139 -18.44 -3.01 -5.82
C GLY A 139 -17.03 -2.45 -6.07
N TYR A 140 -16.39 -1.87 -5.05
CA TYR A 140 -14.97 -1.54 -5.12
C TYR A 140 -14.12 -2.81 -5.17
N SER A 141 -13.17 -2.85 -6.10
CA SER A 141 -12.13 -3.89 -6.14
C SER A 141 -10.78 -3.24 -6.43
N TRP A 142 -9.71 -3.94 -6.05
CA TRP A 142 -8.36 -3.48 -6.33
C TRP A 142 -7.43 -4.65 -6.60
N SER A 143 -6.41 -4.42 -7.41
CA SER A 143 -5.32 -5.37 -7.65
C SER A 143 -4.01 -4.63 -7.84
N VAL A 144 -2.90 -5.23 -7.41
CA VAL A 144 -1.56 -4.71 -7.72
C VAL A 144 -1.14 -5.32 -9.05
N GLY A 145 -0.64 -4.51 -9.98
CA GLY A 145 -0.16 -4.97 -11.26
C GLY A 145 0.82 -4.00 -11.93
N GLY A 146 1.37 -4.45 -13.04
CA GLY A 146 2.28 -3.68 -13.88
C GLY A 146 3.74 -4.03 -13.65
N PRO A 147 4.64 -3.57 -14.53
CA PRO A 147 6.05 -3.92 -14.44
C PRO A 147 6.61 -3.42 -13.12
N VAL A 148 7.00 -4.36 -12.26
CA VAL A 148 7.69 -4.11 -11.02
C VAL A 148 9.11 -3.62 -11.38
N SER A 149 9.27 -2.30 -11.46
CA SER A 149 10.57 -1.70 -11.73
C SER A 149 11.31 -1.53 -10.42
N VAL A 150 12.49 -2.15 -10.32
CA VAL A 150 13.33 -2.08 -9.13
C VAL A 150 14.56 -1.22 -9.43
N SER A 151 14.79 -0.24 -8.58
CA SER A 151 15.94 0.65 -8.61
C SER A 151 16.55 0.71 -7.21
N GLY A 152 17.57 -0.13 -6.97
CA GLY A 152 18.18 -0.28 -5.66
C GLY A 152 17.14 -0.70 -4.61
N ASP A 153 16.99 0.12 -3.57
CA ASP A 153 16.04 -0.09 -2.48
C ASP A 153 14.62 0.44 -2.77
N VAL A 154 14.31 0.83 -4.00
CA VAL A 154 12.99 1.34 -4.39
C VAL A 154 12.36 0.42 -5.43
N LEU A 155 11.10 0.09 -5.21
CA LEU A 155 10.29 -0.71 -6.11
C LEU A 155 9.03 0.07 -6.49
N SER A 156 8.76 0.19 -7.78
CA SER A 156 7.56 0.83 -8.30
C SER A 156 6.58 -0.22 -8.82
N ALA A 157 5.32 -0.11 -8.42
CA ALA A 157 4.20 -0.93 -8.85
C ALA A 157 2.97 -0.04 -9.14
N THR A 158 1.92 -0.59 -9.73
CA THR A 158 0.65 0.14 -9.93
C THR A 158 -0.48 -0.58 -9.21
N LEU A 159 -1.27 0.14 -8.43
CA LEU A 159 -2.54 -0.33 -7.90
C LEU A 159 -3.64 0.00 -8.92
N GLN A 160 -4.26 -1.03 -9.48
CA GLN A 160 -5.49 -0.91 -10.25
C GLN A 160 -6.65 -0.84 -9.27
N SER A 161 -7.22 0.35 -9.11
CA SER A 161 -8.39 0.57 -8.27
C SER A 161 -9.63 0.67 -9.16
N CYS A 162 -10.68 -0.12 -8.89
CA CYS A 162 -11.85 -0.24 -9.76
C CYS A 162 -13.14 0.04 -8.99
N LEU A 163 -13.91 1.02 -9.48
CA LEU A 163 -15.26 1.34 -9.02
C LEU A 163 -16.10 1.73 -10.23
N GLY A 164 -16.63 0.73 -10.93
CA GLY A 164 -17.26 0.87 -12.25
C GLY A 164 -16.26 1.10 -13.39
N GLN A 165 -15.25 1.96 -13.16
CA GLN A 165 -14.10 2.20 -14.03
C GLN A 165 -12.81 2.03 -13.23
N CYS A 166 -11.76 1.51 -13.87
CA CYS A 166 -10.48 1.27 -13.22
C CYS A 166 -9.52 2.45 -13.44
N PHE A 167 -8.85 2.87 -12.37
CA PHE A 167 -7.84 3.93 -12.39
C PHE A 167 -6.52 3.40 -11.80
N PRO A 168 -5.39 3.64 -12.50
CA PRO A 168 -4.08 3.26 -12.00
C PRO A 168 -3.60 4.27 -10.95
N ILE A 169 -3.15 3.77 -9.81
CA ILE A 169 -2.51 4.56 -8.74
C ILE A 169 -1.07 4.08 -8.62
N PRO A 170 -0.05 4.94 -8.81
CA PRO A 170 1.33 4.54 -8.64
C PRO A 170 1.62 4.21 -7.17
N LEU A 171 2.28 3.07 -6.92
CA LEU A 171 2.74 2.67 -5.60
C LEU A 171 4.26 2.52 -5.61
N THR A 172 4.90 3.19 -4.65
CA THR A 172 6.31 3.02 -4.32
C THR A 172 6.47 2.19 -3.04
N TRP A 173 7.32 1.19 -3.11
CA TRP A 173 7.77 0.34 -2.00
C TRP A 173 9.26 0.58 -1.76
N LYS A 174 9.71 0.53 -0.51
CA LYS A 174 11.11 0.68 -0.13
C LYS A 174 11.61 -0.56 0.61
N ASN A 175 12.83 -0.97 0.30
CA ASN A 175 13.52 -2.00 1.06
C ASN A 175 14.08 -1.38 2.33
N VAL A 176 13.56 -1.82 3.48
CA VAL A 176 14.01 -1.41 4.81
C VAL A 176 14.42 -2.66 5.54
N ASP A 177 15.72 -2.79 5.82
CA ASP A 177 16.30 -3.96 6.50
C ASP A 177 15.97 -5.29 5.81
N GLY A 178 16.09 -5.35 4.48
CA GLY A 178 15.78 -6.55 3.70
C GLY A 178 14.29 -6.81 3.49
N THR A 179 13.41 -5.97 4.04
CA THR A 179 11.95 -6.11 3.92
C THR A 179 11.37 -5.00 3.05
N TRP A 180 10.62 -5.37 2.01
CA TRP A 180 9.85 -4.40 1.23
C TRP A 180 8.64 -3.89 2.01
N LYS A 181 8.58 -2.57 2.18
CA LYS A 181 7.52 -1.84 2.88
C LYS A 181 6.93 -0.77 1.99
N LEU A 182 5.64 -0.47 2.16
CA LEU A 182 4.97 0.60 1.44
C LEU A 182 5.55 1.94 1.90
N SER A 183 6.02 2.74 0.95
CA SER A 183 6.64 4.03 1.28
C SER A 183 5.66 4.99 1.93
N GLN A 184 6.15 5.94 2.72
CA GLN A 184 5.31 6.98 3.31
C GLN A 184 4.55 7.79 2.25
N GLU A 185 5.18 8.07 1.11
CA GLU A 185 4.57 8.81 0.00
C GLU A 185 3.35 8.06 -0.55
N SER A 186 3.48 6.76 -0.82
CA SER A 186 2.37 5.92 -1.25
C SER A 186 1.24 5.85 -0.23
N GLN A 187 1.56 5.81 1.07
CA GLN A 187 0.54 5.82 2.13
C GLN A 187 -0.28 7.11 2.08
N ASN A 188 0.39 8.26 1.98
CA ASN A 188 -0.27 9.56 1.89
C ASN A 188 -1.13 9.67 0.63
N GLU A 189 -0.64 9.16 -0.50
CA GLU A 189 -1.37 9.13 -1.77
C GLU A 189 -2.67 8.32 -1.63
N LEU A 190 -2.59 7.10 -1.09
CA LEU A 190 -3.77 6.25 -0.85
C LEU A 190 -4.79 6.92 0.08
N VAL A 191 -4.33 7.60 1.12
CA VAL A 191 -5.19 8.38 2.02
C VAL A 191 -5.86 9.53 1.27
N GLY A 192 -5.13 10.24 0.39
CA GLY A 192 -5.69 11.29 -0.47
C GLY A 192 -6.81 10.74 -1.36
N TYR A 193 -6.59 9.61 -2.03
CA TYR A 193 -7.61 8.96 -2.84
C TYR A 193 -8.84 8.53 -2.03
N ALA A 194 -8.64 7.96 -0.84
CA ALA A 194 -9.73 7.57 0.05
C ALA A 194 -10.57 8.78 0.49
N GLN A 195 -9.94 9.91 0.81
CA GLN A 195 -10.64 11.14 1.19
C GLN A 195 -11.41 11.77 0.01
N MET A 196 -10.88 11.69 -1.21
CA MET A 196 -11.58 12.17 -2.40
C MET A 196 -12.80 11.32 -2.75
N ALA A 197 -12.69 9.99 -2.62
CA ALA A 197 -13.83 9.09 -2.74
C ALA A 197 -14.93 9.41 -1.70
N GLY A 198 -14.54 10.08 -0.60
CA GLY A 198 -15.32 10.71 0.48
C GLY A 198 -16.59 11.46 0.08
N ASN A 199 -16.46 12.28 -0.96
CA ASN A 199 -17.36 13.41 -1.21
C ASN A 199 -18.40 13.15 -2.30
N TYR A 200 -18.53 11.90 -2.76
CA TYR A 200 -19.54 11.44 -3.72
C TYR A 200 -20.58 10.59 -3.00
#